data_AF-A0A3S2YWI2-F1
#
_entry.id   AF-A0A3S2YWI2-F1
#
_cell.length_a   1.000
_cell.length_b   1.000
_cell.length_c   1.000
_cell.angle_alpha   90.00
_cell.angle_beta   90.00
_cell.angle_gamma   90.00
#
_symmetry.space_group_name_H-M   'P 1'
#
loop_
_entity.id
_entity.type
_entity.pdbx_description
1 polymer ?
#
loop_
_entity_poly.entity_id
_entity_poly.type
_entity_poly.pdbx_seq_one_letter_code
_entity_poly.pdbx_strand_id
1 'polypeptide(L)'
;MAATLAVSGHPLDEEDRAYLRAVINSRTREQAGDRSGAGDVLQAAECTRENLAAMLATRDRHTLAGLREVAAELLDEESGEVYAWPALEITLRLSKTNPHGRTRDVVRILAQNDDTCPVTLHRMWAARLAAAEITAGPLLRRVKNGQFTTAGRPPADPARAGGWGDRVLRNLIGACAELVGLAGEELTDDERALLSTNAERRALEELPADQDVREAYRADLRRRRRELRGRRPRWAGHSMRRGCVRHLQRRGTPRHIIEQQCRYRPGSRALARYLDPGVPWADNPTMPLRR
;
A
#
# COMPACT_ATOMS: atom_id res chain seq x y z
N MET A 1 1.33 -28.91 2.07
CA MET A 1 0.90 -30.23 1.56
C MET A 1 -0.54 -30.49 1.98
N ALA A 2 -0.85 -30.70 3.26
CA ALA A 2 -2.21 -30.79 3.83
C ALA A 2 -3.36 -30.10 3.05
N ALA A 3 -3.31 -28.77 2.89
CA ALA A 3 -4.37 -28.00 2.24
C ALA A 3 -4.54 -28.29 0.73
N THR A 4 -3.52 -28.85 0.07
CA THR A 4 -3.59 -29.32 -1.32
C THR A 4 -4.15 -30.74 -1.38
N LEU A 5 -3.73 -31.62 -0.47
CA LEU A 5 -4.23 -33.00 -0.34
C LEU A 5 -5.73 -33.03 -0.02
N ALA A 6 -6.18 -32.12 0.84
CA ALA A 6 -7.60 -31.93 1.17
C ALA A 6 -8.46 -31.52 -0.03
N VAL A 7 -7.88 -30.80 -1.01
CA VAL A 7 -8.56 -30.32 -2.22
C VAL A 7 -8.53 -31.37 -3.34
N SER A 8 -7.51 -32.23 -3.39
CA SER A 8 -7.43 -33.36 -4.33
C SER A 8 -8.18 -34.62 -3.86
N GLY A 9 -8.87 -34.57 -2.72
CA GLY A 9 -9.63 -35.71 -2.18
C GLY A 9 -8.76 -36.83 -1.61
N HIS A 10 -7.45 -36.60 -1.41
CA HIS A 10 -6.59 -37.59 -0.77
C HIS A 10 -6.98 -37.76 0.71
N PRO A 11 -6.96 -39.00 1.24
CA PRO A 11 -7.21 -39.25 2.65
C PRO A 11 -6.08 -38.62 3.48
N LEU A 12 -6.41 -37.53 4.18
CA LEU A 12 -5.50 -36.90 5.14
C LEU A 12 -5.17 -37.89 6.28
N ASP A 13 -3.94 -37.86 6.77
CA ASP A 13 -3.58 -38.48 8.04
C ASP A 13 -3.89 -37.54 9.22
N GLU A 14 -3.51 -37.92 10.45
CA GLU A 14 -3.75 -37.07 11.63
C GLU A 14 -2.72 -35.94 11.81
N GLU A 15 -1.54 -36.00 11.19
CA GLU A 15 -0.58 -34.89 11.18
C GLU A 15 -1.07 -33.78 10.24
N ASP A 16 -1.52 -34.12 9.04
CA ASP A 16 -2.18 -33.21 8.10
C ASP A 16 -3.43 -32.58 8.73
N ARG A 17 -4.26 -33.38 9.42
CA ARG A 17 -5.42 -32.85 10.16
C ARG A 17 -5.01 -31.94 11.31
N ALA A 18 -3.99 -32.29 12.09
CA ALA A 18 -3.47 -31.44 13.16
C ALA A 18 -2.92 -30.11 12.61
N TYR A 19 -2.20 -30.15 11.49
CA TYR A 19 -1.66 -28.96 10.81
C TYR A 19 -2.78 -28.03 10.32
N LEU A 20 -3.81 -28.57 9.65
CA LEU A 20 -4.97 -27.81 9.22
C LEU A 20 -5.73 -27.20 10.41
N ARG A 21 -5.96 -28.00 11.46
CA ARG A 21 -6.62 -27.57 12.71
C ARG A 21 -5.82 -26.45 13.40
N ALA A 22 -4.48 -26.52 13.38
CA ALA A 22 -3.58 -25.47 13.87
C ALA A 22 -3.62 -24.19 13.02
N VAL A 23 -3.66 -24.30 11.68
CA VAL A 23 -3.79 -23.14 10.78
C VAL A 23 -5.15 -22.43 10.95
N ILE A 24 -6.24 -23.19 11.06
CA ILE A 24 -7.58 -22.67 11.34
C ILE A 24 -7.59 -21.95 12.70
N ASN A 25 -7.18 -22.63 13.77
CA ASN A 25 -7.14 -22.06 15.12
C ASN A 25 -6.16 -20.88 15.24
N SER A 26 -5.15 -20.78 14.37
CA SER A 26 -4.28 -19.62 14.25
C SER A 26 -5.02 -18.43 13.60
N ARG A 27 -5.70 -18.64 12.46
CA ARG A 27 -6.48 -17.59 11.80
C ARG A 27 -7.65 -17.09 12.64
N THR A 28 -8.39 -17.98 13.31
CA THR A 28 -9.48 -17.58 14.22
C THR A 28 -8.97 -16.72 15.36
N ARG A 29 -7.75 -16.99 15.89
CA ARG A 29 -7.09 -16.14 16.90
C ARG A 29 -6.56 -14.82 16.31
N GLU A 30 -6.02 -14.80 15.09
CA GLU A 30 -5.63 -13.55 14.39
C GLU A 30 -6.86 -12.64 14.19
N GLN A 31 -7.99 -13.21 13.78
CA GLN A 31 -9.26 -12.50 13.57
C GLN A 31 -9.93 -12.03 14.88
N ALA A 32 -9.86 -12.82 15.96
CA ALA A 32 -10.40 -12.44 17.26
C ALA A 32 -9.49 -11.42 18.01
N GLY A 33 -8.17 -11.48 17.77
CA GLY A 33 -7.19 -10.57 18.37
C GLY A 33 -7.16 -9.18 17.74
N ASP A 34 -7.54 -9.04 16.46
CA ASP A 34 -7.59 -7.75 15.77
C ASP A 34 -8.82 -6.91 16.16
N ARG A 35 -8.76 -6.34 17.36
CA ARG A 35 -9.72 -5.36 17.91
C ARG A 35 -9.88 -4.09 17.07
N SER A 36 -9.12 -3.91 15.99
CA SER A 36 -9.03 -2.68 15.20
C SER A 36 -9.46 -2.80 13.73
N GLY A 37 -9.51 -4.02 13.18
CA GLY A 37 -9.62 -4.25 11.73
C GLY A 37 -8.37 -3.85 10.95
N ALA A 38 -7.18 -3.89 11.58
CA ALA A 38 -5.89 -3.68 10.91
C ALA A 38 -5.58 -4.75 9.86
N GLY A 39 -6.11 -5.97 10.01
CA GLY A 39 -6.05 -7.02 9.00
C GLY A 39 -6.77 -6.66 7.70
N ASP A 40 -7.87 -5.91 7.80
CA ASP A 40 -8.68 -5.43 6.66
C ASP A 40 -7.96 -4.27 5.92
N VAL A 41 -7.05 -3.54 6.58
CA VAL A 41 -6.19 -2.51 5.93
C VAL A 41 -5.25 -3.13 4.89
N LEU A 42 -4.91 -4.42 5.05
CA LEU A 42 -4.12 -5.19 4.09
C LEU A 42 -4.96 -5.81 2.96
N GLN A 43 -6.27 -5.53 2.89
CA GLN A 43 -7.15 -5.84 1.76
C GLN A 43 -7.51 -4.60 0.90
N ALA A 44 -6.80 -3.49 1.07
CA ALA A 44 -7.00 -2.25 0.31
C ALA A 44 -7.09 -2.48 -1.21
N ALA A 45 -7.89 -1.66 -1.91
CA ALA A 45 -8.17 -1.79 -3.34
C ALA A 45 -6.88 -1.73 -4.18
N GLU A 46 -6.86 -2.37 -5.35
CA GLU A 46 -5.67 -2.39 -6.21
C GLU A 46 -5.58 -1.10 -7.04
N CYS A 47 -4.51 -0.34 -6.87
CA CYS A 47 -4.25 0.83 -7.72
C CYS A 47 -3.46 0.38 -8.96
N THR A 48 -4.14 0.16 -10.07
CA THR A 48 -3.54 -0.17 -11.36
C THR A 48 -2.76 1.03 -11.94
N ARG A 49 -2.06 0.86 -13.07
CA ARG A 49 -1.31 1.94 -13.72
C ARG A 49 -2.25 3.04 -14.23
N GLU A 50 -3.43 2.64 -14.69
CA GLU A 50 -4.51 3.50 -15.20
C GLU A 50 -5.17 4.27 -14.06
N ASN A 51 -5.48 3.60 -12.94
CA ASN A 51 -5.96 4.25 -11.72
C ASN A 51 -4.94 5.27 -11.19
N LEU A 52 -3.64 4.94 -11.24
CA LEU A 52 -2.57 5.85 -10.85
C LEU A 52 -2.44 7.04 -11.80
N ALA A 53 -2.50 6.83 -13.12
CA ALA A 53 -2.47 7.90 -14.12
C ALA A 53 -3.64 8.87 -13.92
N ALA A 54 -4.86 8.36 -13.74
CA ALA A 54 -6.04 9.16 -13.43
C ALA A 54 -5.88 9.95 -12.12
N MET A 55 -5.45 9.30 -11.02
CA MET A 55 -5.19 9.97 -9.74
C MET A 55 -4.09 11.05 -9.81
N LEU A 56 -3.13 10.92 -10.73
CA LEU A 56 -2.09 11.91 -10.99
C LEU A 56 -2.58 13.05 -11.90
N ALA A 57 -3.53 12.79 -12.80
CA ALA A 57 -4.13 13.80 -13.67
C ALA A 57 -4.69 15.01 -12.88
N THR A 58 -5.25 14.76 -11.69
CA THR A 58 -5.93 15.78 -10.87
C THR A 58 -5.00 16.67 -10.02
N ARG A 59 -3.70 16.78 -10.33
CA ARG A 59 -2.69 17.46 -9.48
C ARG A 59 -1.76 18.37 -10.27
N ASP A 60 -1.48 19.56 -9.70
CA ASP A 60 -0.29 20.38 -9.97
C ASP A 60 0.93 19.64 -9.36
N ARG A 61 1.98 19.38 -10.15
CA ARG A 61 2.95 18.29 -9.90
C ARG A 61 4.36 18.77 -9.53
N HIS A 62 4.49 19.84 -8.74
CA HIS A 62 5.73 20.63 -8.71
C HIS A 62 6.36 21.00 -7.31
N THR A 63 7.43 20.30 -6.82
CA THR A 63 8.69 20.89 -6.23
C THR A 63 9.20 20.26 -4.88
N LEU A 64 10.43 19.77 -4.50
CA LEU A 64 11.86 19.52 -4.94
C LEU A 64 12.37 18.19 -4.32
N ALA A 65 13.71 17.98 -4.26
CA ALA A 65 14.49 16.73 -4.26
C ALA A 65 14.74 15.95 -2.95
N GLY A 66 15.15 14.69 -3.18
CA GLY A 66 15.63 13.68 -2.22
C GLY A 66 16.04 12.38 -2.92
N LEU A 67 16.29 12.47 -4.23
CA LEU A 67 16.62 11.42 -5.18
C LEU A 67 17.75 11.94 -6.07
N ARG A 68 18.54 11.06 -6.67
CA ARG A 68 19.53 11.39 -7.70
C ARG A 68 19.01 10.90 -9.05
N GLU A 69 18.99 11.74 -10.07
CA GLU A 69 18.82 11.26 -11.44
C GLU A 69 20.14 10.65 -11.93
N VAL A 70 20.08 9.49 -12.57
CA VAL A 70 21.22 8.74 -13.09
C VAL A 70 20.87 8.17 -14.46
N ALA A 71 21.87 7.91 -15.30
CA ALA A 71 21.70 6.98 -16.41
C ALA A 71 21.79 5.54 -15.88
N ALA A 72 20.91 4.67 -16.36
CA ALA A 72 21.08 3.23 -16.31
C ALA A 72 21.53 2.75 -17.69
N GLU A 73 22.53 1.90 -17.73
CA GLU A 73 22.90 1.17 -18.95
C GLU A 73 21.90 0.03 -19.15
N LEU A 74 21.21 0.02 -20.28
CA LEU A 74 20.28 -1.03 -20.68
C LEU A 74 20.81 -1.70 -21.95
N LEU A 75 20.72 -3.03 -22.00
CA LEU A 75 20.93 -3.81 -23.21
C LEU A 75 19.61 -3.86 -23.99
N ASP A 76 19.67 -3.61 -25.30
CA ASP A 76 18.61 -4.01 -26.23
C ASP A 76 18.80 -5.49 -26.59
N GLU A 77 17.77 -6.30 -26.37
CA GLU A 77 17.79 -7.74 -26.66
C GLU A 77 17.67 -8.05 -28.17
N GLU A 78 17.22 -7.10 -29.01
CA GLU A 78 17.08 -7.29 -30.45
C GLU A 78 18.33 -6.86 -31.24
N SER A 79 18.90 -5.68 -30.95
CA SER A 79 20.15 -5.21 -31.58
C SER A 79 21.43 -5.66 -30.88
N GLY A 80 21.37 -5.99 -29.59
CA GLY A 80 22.56 -6.24 -28.75
C GLY A 80 23.32 -4.97 -28.33
N GLU A 81 22.82 -3.78 -28.66
CA GLU A 81 23.47 -2.51 -28.28
C GLU A 81 23.17 -2.12 -26.82
N VAL A 82 24.14 -1.47 -26.16
CA VAL A 82 23.97 -0.91 -24.81
C VAL A 82 23.71 0.58 -24.91
N TYR A 83 22.55 1.03 -24.40
CA TYR A 83 22.13 2.43 -24.43
C TYR A 83 21.89 3.00 -23.03
N ALA A 84 22.04 4.32 -22.90
CA ALA A 84 21.80 5.05 -21.66
C ALA A 84 20.32 5.43 -21.51
N TRP A 85 19.68 4.99 -20.42
CA TRP A 85 18.27 5.28 -20.12
C TRP A 85 18.12 6.10 -18.83
N PRO A 86 17.24 7.12 -18.77
CA PRO A 86 17.06 7.91 -17.55
C PRO A 86 16.49 7.07 -16.41
N ALA A 87 17.00 7.28 -15.20
CA ALA A 87 16.59 6.55 -14.00
C ALA A 87 16.73 7.41 -12.73
N LEU A 88 16.09 6.95 -11.65
CA LEU A 88 16.19 7.53 -10.31
C LEU A 88 16.89 6.56 -9.37
N GLU A 89 17.86 7.09 -8.64
CA GLU A 89 18.52 6.43 -7.52
C GLU A 89 18.07 7.07 -6.19
N ILE A 90 17.50 6.24 -5.32
CA ILE A 90 16.82 6.67 -4.10
C ILE A 90 17.54 6.10 -2.87
N THR A 91 18.18 6.99 -2.10
CA THR A 91 18.81 6.59 -0.83
C THR A 91 17.77 6.53 0.29
N LEU A 92 17.46 5.32 0.75
CA LEU A 92 16.55 5.07 1.87
C LEU A 92 17.33 4.82 3.17
N ARG A 93 16.82 5.30 4.31
CA ARG A 93 17.29 4.87 5.64
C ARG A 93 16.62 3.54 5.99
N LEU A 94 17.38 2.53 6.43
CA LEU A 94 16.87 1.16 6.55
C LEU A 94 15.75 0.94 7.58
N SER A 95 15.58 1.83 8.57
CA SER A 95 14.67 1.62 9.70
C SER A 95 13.62 2.71 9.86
N LYS A 96 12.38 2.28 10.10
CA LYS A 96 11.25 3.13 10.51
C LYS A 96 11.35 3.59 11.98
N THR A 97 12.15 2.90 12.80
CA THR A 97 12.14 3.02 14.28
C THR A 97 13.50 3.29 14.91
N ASN A 98 14.61 3.14 14.19
CA ASN A 98 15.94 3.55 14.67
C ASN A 98 16.28 4.97 14.16
N PRO A 99 16.18 6.03 14.98
CA PRO A 99 16.55 7.39 14.57
C PRO A 99 18.05 7.53 14.29
N HIS A 100 18.88 6.68 14.88
CA HIS A 100 20.33 6.58 14.65
C HIS A 100 20.69 5.58 13.53
N GLY A 101 19.76 5.32 12.60
CA GLY A 101 19.90 4.33 11.53
C GLY A 101 21.06 4.63 10.57
N ARG A 102 22.27 4.19 10.95
CA ARG A 102 23.53 4.34 10.21
C ARG A 102 23.50 3.65 8.83
N THR A 103 22.70 2.61 8.68
CA THR A 103 22.59 1.84 7.45
C THR A 103 21.63 2.50 6.45
N ARG A 104 22.21 2.87 5.30
CA ARG A 104 21.51 3.36 4.10
C ARG A 104 21.38 2.22 3.09
N ASP A 105 20.40 2.35 2.21
CA ASP A 105 20.07 1.38 1.16
C ASP A 105 19.67 2.14 -0.10
N VAL A 106 19.83 1.54 -1.28
CA VAL A 106 19.75 2.24 -2.57
C VAL A 106 18.79 1.50 -3.49
N VAL A 107 17.64 2.12 -3.76
CA VAL A 107 16.64 1.61 -4.72
C VAL A 107 16.79 2.36 -6.04
N ARG A 108 16.76 1.64 -7.16
CA ARG A 108 16.79 2.22 -8.51
C ARG A 108 15.46 2.02 -9.22
N ILE A 109 15.01 3.04 -9.96
CA ILE A 109 13.74 3.04 -10.69
C ILE A 109 13.95 3.69 -12.07
N LEU A 110 13.74 2.94 -13.15
CA LEU A 110 13.88 3.42 -14.53
C LEU A 110 12.77 4.42 -14.90
N ALA A 111 13.03 5.27 -15.91
CA ALA A 111 12.00 6.04 -16.57
C ALA A 111 11.00 5.12 -17.28
N GLN A 112 9.72 5.47 -17.21
CA GLN A 112 8.60 4.75 -17.82
C GLN A 112 7.96 5.51 -18.99
N ASN A 113 8.44 6.73 -19.26
CA ASN A 113 8.06 7.64 -20.35
C ASN A 113 6.54 7.85 -20.54
N ASP A 114 5.79 7.87 -19.44
CA ASP A 114 4.36 8.20 -19.38
C ASP A 114 4.03 9.20 -18.24
N ASP A 115 2.75 9.51 -18.06
CA ASP A 115 2.26 10.40 -16.99
C ASP A 115 2.43 9.86 -15.56
N THR A 116 2.75 8.56 -15.41
CA THR A 116 3.06 7.92 -14.11
C THR A 116 4.56 7.89 -13.80
N CYS A 117 5.39 8.14 -14.81
CA CYS A 117 6.84 7.98 -14.77
C CYS A 117 7.46 8.73 -13.59
N PRO A 118 8.13 8.04 -12.65
CA PRO A 118 8.68 8.67 -11.46
C PRO A 118 9.84 9.61 -11.78
N VAL A 119 10.61 9.36 -12.87
CA VAL A 119 11.64 10.30 -13.37
C VAL A 119 10.98 11.59 -13.84
N THR A 120 9.92 11.51 -14.65
CA THR A 120 9.16 12.68 -15.10
C THR A 120 8.55 13.41 -13.90
N LEU A 121 7.91 12.69 -12.98
CA LEU A 121 7.37 13.25 -11.75
C LEU A 121 8.45 13.88 -10.87
N HIS A 122 9.67 13.34 -10.82
CA HIS A 122 10.80 13.94 -10.08
C HIS A 122 11.38 15.18 -10.79
N ARG A 123 11.42 15.23 -12.12
CA ARG A 123 11.83 16.45 -12.86
C ARG A 123 10.77 17.54 -12.75
N MET A 124 9.51 17.17 -12.94
CA MET A 124 8.35 18.03 -12.65
C MET A 124 8.34 18.45 -11.19
N TRP A 125 8.73 17.58 -10.25
CA TRP A 125 9.01 17.82 -8.83
C TRP A 125 10.53 18.12 -8.59
N ALA A 126 11.21 18.84 -9.51
CA ALA A 126 12.45 19.61 -9.27
C ALA A 126 12.39 21.15 -9.54
N ALA A 127 11.72 21.67 -10.57
CA ALA A 127 11.73 23.11 -10.98
C ALA A 127 10.99 24.27 -10.19
N ARG A 128 10.49 24.15 -8.93
CA ARG A 128 9.36 24.98 -8.40
C ARG A 128 9.35 25.28 -6.90
N LEU A 129 9.80 24.36 -6.04
CA LEU A 129 10.54 24.73 -4.84
C LEU A 129 11.83 25.44 -5.28
N ALA A 130 12.43 25.10 -6.42
CA ALA A 130 13.46 25.93 -7.05
C ALA A 130 12.91 27.33 -7.41
N ALA A 131 11.75 27.42 -8.07
CA ALA A 131 11.05 28.69 -8.30
C ALA A 131 10.37 29.30 -7.05
N ALA A 132 10.59 28.72 -5.88
CA ALA A 132 10.23 29.25 -4.56
C ALA A 132 11.47 29.27 -3.63
N GLU A 133 12.66 29.33 -4.23
CA GLU A 133 13.98 29.54 -3.61
C GLU A 133 14.44 28.49 -2.58
N ILE A 134 13.70 27.38 -2.48
CA ILE A 134 13.95 26.26 -1.57
C ILE A 134 14.87 25.24 -2.25
N THR A 135 16.17 25.47 -2.15
CA THR A 135 17.22 24.63 -2.76
C THR A 135 17.68 23.44 -1.91
N ALA A 136 17.25 23.36 -0.65
CA ALA A 136 17.69 22.35 0.32
C ALA A 136 16.56 21.81 1.22
N GLY A 137 16.83 20.75 1.99
CA GLY A 137 15.89 20.14 2.94
C GLY A 137 15.05 18.99 2.36
N PRO A 138 13.89 18.65 2.96
CA PRO A 138 13.12 17.47 2.55
C PRO A 138 12.40 17.59 1.19
N LEU A 139 12.41 16.48 0.43
CA LEU A 139 11.66 16.23 -0.82
C LEU A 139 10.16 16.55 -0.68
N LEU A 140 9.48 15.87 0.24
CA LEU A 140 8.03 15.95 0.42
C LEU A 140 7.69 17.03 1.45
N ARG A 141 7.44 18.25 0.97
CA ARG A 141 6.98 19.38 1.78
C ARG A 141 5.47 19.54 1.75
N ARG A 142 4.86 20.00 2.85
CA ARG A 142 3.42 20.24 2.90
C ARG A 142 3.07 21.49 2.10
N VAL A 143 2.18 21.37 1.11
CA VAL A 143 1.53 22.54 0.52
C VAL A 143 0.33 22.94 1.38
N LYS A 144 0.15 24.24 1.62
CA LYS A 144 -1.04 24.85 2.24
C LYS A 144 -1.32 26.17 1.50
N ASN A 145 -2.54 26.35 1.01
CA ASN A 145 -2.95 27.57 0.28
C ASN A 145 -1.99 27.95 -0.87
N GLY A 146 -1.53 26.95 -1.64
CA GLY A 146 -0.54 27.12 -2.72
C GLY A 146 0.91 27.35 -2.26
N GLN A 147 1.15 27.63 -0.98
CA GLN A 147 2.49 27.88 -0.45
C GLN A 147 3.11 26.62 0.18
N PHE A 148 4.43 26.52 0.11
CA PHE A 148 5.18 25.46 0.77
C PHE A 148 5.35 25.74 2.26
N THR A 149 5.08 24.75 3.09
CA THR A 149 5.04 24.85 4.55
C THR A 149 5.70 23.64 5.21
N THR A 150 6.09 23.77 6.47
CA THR A 150 6.50 22.63 7.28
C THR A 150 5.28 21.86 7.78
N ALA A 151 5.36 20.53 7.76
CA ALA A 151 4.31 19.65 8.26
C ALA A 151 4.41 19.44 9.78
N GLY A 152 3.30 19.65 10.48
CA GLY A 152 3.09 19.23 11.88
C GLY A 152 3.82 20.07 12.94
N ARG A 153 3.79 19.57 14.18
CA ARG A 153 4.69 20.05 15.25
C ARG A 153 6.13 19.75 14.82
N PRO A 154 7.10 20.68 14.97
CA PRO A 154 8.49 20.39 14.65
C PRO A 154 8.97 19.14 15.41
N PRO A 155 9.52 18.12 14.71
CA PRO A 155 10.24 17.05 15.38
C PRO A 155 11.51 17.60 16.02
N ALA A 156 11.98 16.96 17.09
CA ALA A 156 13.20 17.37 17.82
C ALA A 156 14.50 17.32 16.98
N ASP A 157 14.45 16.70 15.80
CA ASP A 157 15.50 16.71 14.78
C ASP A 157 15.07 17.69 13.65
N PRO A 158 15.72 18.86 13.51
CA PRO A 158 15.39 19.84 12.47
C PRO A 158 15.47 19.28 11.05
N ALA A 159 16.33 18.30 10.78
CA ALA A 159 16.43 17.66 9.46
C ALA A 159 15.23 16.77 9.10
N ARG A 160 14.28 16.59 10.03
CA ARG A 160 13.00 15.89 9.82
C ARG A 160 11.80 16.85 9.77
N ALA A 161 11.98 18.14 10.03
CA ALA A 161 10.92 19.13 9.97
C ALA A 161 10.45 19.33 8.52
N GLY A 162 9.15 19.16 8.27
CA GLY A 162 8.55 19.37 6.94
C GLY A 162 7.89 18.15 6.29
N GLY A 163 8.33 16.94 6.62
CA GLY A 163 7.92 15.70 5.95
C GLY A 163 6.45 15.30 6.14
N TRP A 164 5.82 14.75 5.10
CA TRP A 164 4.44 14.27 5.15
C TRP A 164 4.24 13.12 6.16
N GLY A 165 3.27 13.27 7.06
CA GLY A 165 2.81 12.18 7.93
C GLY A 165 1.77 11.27 7.25
N ASP A 166 1.54 10.08 7.81
CA ASP A 166 0.59 9.08 7.29
C ASP A 166 -0.80 9.67 6.99
N ARG A 167 -1.34 10.51 7.89
CA ARG A 167 -2.64 11.19 7.69
C ARG A 167 -2.63 12.14 6.49
N VAL A 168 -1.50 12.79 6.19
CA VAL A 168 -1.40 13.68 5.00
C VAL A 168 -1.41 12.85 3.72
N LEU A 169 -0.61 11.78 3.67
CA LEU A 169 -0.61 10.82 2.55
C LEU A 169 -1.99 10.19 2.34
N ARG A 170 -2.64 9.74 3.42
CA ARG A 170 -3.97 9.11 3.37
C ARG A 170 -5.03 10.07 2.85
N ASN A 171 -5.06 11.31 3.36
CA ASN A 171 -5.98 12.35 2.89
C ASN A 171 -5.71 12.74 1.42
N LEU A 172 -4.45 12.84 1.00
CA LEU A 172 -4.09 13.14 -0.38
C LEU A 172 -4.58 12.03 -1.34
N ILE A 173 -4.34 10.76 -0.99
CA ILE A 173 -4.78 9.61 -1.80
C ILE A 173 -6.30 9.51 -1.87
N GLY A 174 -7.00 9.73 -0.74
CA GLY A 174 -8.47 9.82 -0.72
C GLY A 174 -8.98 10.90 -1.65
N ALA A 175 -8.49 12.13 -1.49
CA ALA A 175 -8.86 13.26 -2.34
C ALA A 175 -8.43 13.11 -3.81
N CYS A 176 -7.44 12.28 -4.15
CA CYS A 176 -7.16 11.94 -5.55
C CYS A 176 -8.25 11.00 -6.09
N ALA A 177 -8.59 9.96 -5.34
CA ALA A 177 -9.62 9.00 -5.73
C ALA A 177 -11.02 9.62 -5.82
N GLU A 178 -11.35 10.56 -4.93
CA GLU A 178 -12.60 11.33 -4.95
C GLU A 178 -12.71 12.16 -6.25
N LEU A 179 -11.65 12.88 -6.63
CA LEU A 179 -11.62 13.72 -7.86
C LEU A 179 -11.70 12.93 -9.18
N VAL A 180 -11.51 11.60 -9.16
CA VAL A 180 -11.70 10.71 -10.32
C VAL A 180 -12.81 9.69 -10.14
N GLY A 181 -13.72 9.90 -9.19
CA GLY A 181 -14.89 9.02 -8.95
C GLY A 181 -14.59 7.63 -8.37
N LEU A 182 -13.32 7.31 -8.07
CA LEU A 182 -12.91 6.01 -7.55
C LEU A 182 -13.26 5.79 -6.07
N ALA A 183 -13.67 6.81 -5.32
CA ALA A 183 -13.98 6.72 -3.88
C ALA A 183 -15.31 5.98 -3.54
N GLY A 184 -16.08 5.61 -4.57
CA GLY A 184 -17.47 5.17 -4.45
C GLY A 184 -18.45 6.33 -4.19
N GLU A 185 -19.75 6.02 -4.19
CA GLU A 185 -20.87 6.94 -3.97
C GLU A 185 -20.72 7.77 -2.67
N GLU A 186 -21.44 8.88 -2.49
CA GLU A 186 -21.35 9.63 -1.23
C GLU A 186 -21.91 8.80 -0.04
N LEU A 187 -21.41 9.05 1.18
CA LEU A 187 -21.95 8.38 2.38
C LEU A 187 -23.27 9.04 2.80
N THR A 188 -24.32 8.24 2.96
CA THR A 188 -25.57 8.70 3.61
C THR A 188 -25.32 9.13 5.06
N ASP A 189 -26.24 9.91 5.64
CA ASP A 189 -26.11 10.33 7.05
C ASP A 189 -26.04 9.14 8.02
N ASP A 190 -26.79 8.06 7.75
CA ASP A 190 -26.71 6.80 8.51
C ASP A 190 -25.34 6.11 8.39
N GLU A 191 -24.74 6.09 7.20
CA GLU A 191 -23.41 5.52 6.99
C GLU A 191 -22.31 6.41 7.60
N ARG A 192 -22.49 7.74 7.62
CA ARG A 192 -21.63 8.69 8.35
C ARG A 192 -21.77 8.51 9.87
N ALA A 193 -22.99 8.31 10.39
CA ALA A 193 -23.25 8.02 11.79
C ALA A 193 -22.63 6.68 12.21
N LEU A 194 -22.82 5.62 11.42
CA LEU A 194 -22.23 4.30 11.64
C LEU A 194 -20.69 4.35 11.74
N LEU A 195 -20.04 5.23 10.97
CA LEU A 195 -18.58 5.43 11.03
C LEU A 195 -18.12 6.42 12.12
N SER A 196 -19.03 7.12 12.81
CA SER A 196 -18.72 8.17 13.78
C SER A 196 -18.52 7.64 15.20
N THR A 197 -17.36 7.92 15.79
CA THR A 197 -17.06 7.64 17.21
C THR A 197 -17.94 8.46 18.17
N ASN A 198 -18.44 9.63 17.74
CA ASN A 198 -19.35 10.43 18.56
C ASN A 198 -20.78 9.87 18.55
N ALA A 199 -21.24 9.27 17.44
CA ALA A 199 -22.53 8.59 17.39
C ALA A 199 -22.49 7.26 18.18
N GLU A 200 -21.42 6.48 18.03
CA GLU A 200 -21.17 5.28 18.84
C GLU A 200 -21.14 5.58 20.33
N ARG A 201 -20.55 6.71 20.75
CA ARG A 201 -20.57 7.11 22.16
C ARG A 201 -21.99 7.42 22.66
N ARG A 202 -22.77 8.23 21.92
CA ARG A 202 -24.18 8.54 22.29
C ARG A 202 -25.04 7.30 22.43
N ALA A 203 -24.99 6.39 21.45
CA ALA A 203 -25.74 5.14 21.51
C ALA A 203 -25.29 4.24 22.68
N LEU A 204 -24.01 4.27 23.07
CA LEU A 204 -23.52 3.58 24.29
C LEU A 204 -23.88 4.31 25.59
N GLU A 205 -24.18 5.61 25.56
CA GLU A 205 -24.71 6.40 26.68
C GLU A 205 -26.22 6.12 26.87
N GLU A 206 -26.97 5.93 25.77
CA GLU A 206 -28.40 5.59 25.73
C GLU A 206 -28.70 4.12 26.08
N LEU A 207 -27.77 3.18 25.79
CA LEU A 207 -27.92 1.77 26.12
C LEU A 207 -27.77 1.50 27.63
N PRO A 208 -28.49 0.51 28.20
CA PRO A 208 -28.34 0.06 29.58
C PRO A 208 -26.88 -0.15 30.00
N ALA A 209 -26.56 0.06 31.27
CA ALA A 209 -25.20 -0.09 31.82
C ALA A 209 -24.67 -1.54 31.83
N ASP A 210 -25.47 -2.49 31.36
CA ASP A 210 -25.12 -3.90 31.17
C ASP A 210 -23.95 -4.09 30.18
N GLN A 211 -23.02 -4.97 30.52
CA GLN A 211 -21.80 -5.19 29.74
C GLN A 211 -22.06 -6.00 28.46
N ASP A 212 -22.93 -7.00 28.51
CA ASP A 212 -23.18 -7.92 27.41
C ASP A 212 -24.05 -7.26 26.34
N VAL A 213 -25.06 -6.47 26.74
CA VAL A 213 -25.83 -5.59 25.84
C VAL A 213 -24.91 -4.63 25.10
N ARG A 214 -23.96 -4.00 25.80
CA ARG A 214 -23.01 -3.03 25.20
C ARG A 214 -21.99 -3.71 24.28
N GLU A 215 -21.55 -4.93 24.58
CA GLU A 215 -20.61 -5.66 23.72
C GLU A 215 -21.30 -6.33 22.52
N ALA A 216 -22.56 -6.75 22.66
CA ALA A 216 -23.42 -7.18 21.55
C ALA A 216 -23.67 -6.03 20.56
N TYR A 217 -23.99 -4.83 21.06
CA TYR A 217 -24.11 -3.63 20.23
C TYR A 217 -22.80 -3.30 19.48
N ARG A 218 -21.64 -3.40 20.15
CA ARG A 218 -20.33 -3.26 19.48
C ARG A 218 -20.08 -4.37 18.47
N ALA A 219 -20.56 -5.59 18.68
CA ALA A 219 -20.45 -6.68 17.70
C ALA A 219 -21.26 -6.36 16.43
N ASP A 220 -22.49 -5.87 16.57
CA ASP A 220 -23.32 -5.41 15.44
C ASP A 220 -22.67 -4.23 14.70
N LEU A 221 -22.21 -3.20 15.42
CA LEU A 221 -21.47 -2.08 14.84
C LEU A 221 -20.22 -2.56 14.08
N ARG A 222 -19.43 -3.49 14.64
CA ARG A 222 -18.24 -4.05 13.95
C ARG A 222 -18.63 -4.79 12.67
N ARG A 223 -19.73 -5.55 12.68
CA ARG A 223 -20.26 -6.25 11.49
C ARG A 223 -20.71 -5.27 10.41
N ARG A 224 -21.62 -4.34 10.74
CA ARG A 224 -22.13 -3.30 9.82
C ARG A 224 -21.03 -2.39 9.27
N ARG A 225 -20.04 -2.01 10.11
CA ARG A 225 -18.85 -1.26 9.67
C ARG A 225 -17.99 -2.06 8.70
N ARG A 226 -17.89 -3.39 8.83
CA ARG A 226 -17.18 -4.24 7.86
C ARG A 226 -17.96 -4.36 6.55
N GLU A 227 -19.27 -4.58 6.61
CA GLU A 227 -20.16 -4.63 5.44
C GLU A 227 -20.06 -3.32 4.61
N LEU A 228 -20.19 -2.16 5.26
CA LEU A 228 -20.01 -0.85 4.64
C LEU A 228 -18.60 -0.66 4.04
N ARG A 229 -17.54 -1.05 4.77
CA ARG A 229 -16.16 -0.94 4.27
C ARG A 229 -15.84 -1.93 3.15
N GLY A 230 -16.55 -3.05 3.06
CA GLY A 230 -16.43 -4.05 2.00
C GLY A 230 -17.08 -3.59 0.69
N ARG A 231 -18.20 -2.86 0.78
CA ARG A 231 -18.88 -2.24 -0.38
C ARG A 231 -18.11 -1.08 -1.02
N ARG A 232 -17.06 -0.54 -0.36
CA ARG A 232 -16.41 0.73 -0.77
C ARG A 232 -14.91 0.58 -1.05
N PRO A 233 -14.40 1.00 -2.23
CA PRO A 233 -12.97 1.00 -2.52
C PRO A 233 -12.19 1.84 -1.50
N ARG A 234 -11.22 1.21 -0.82
CA ARG A 234 -10.32 1.92 0.12
C ARG A 234 -8.96 2.14 -0.51
N TRP A 235 -8.68 3.41 -0.82
CA TRP A 235 -7.43 3.88 -1.39
C TRP A 235 -6.46 4.37 -0.31
N ALA A 236 -5.26 3.81 -0.31
CA ALA A 236 -4.18 4.16 0.64
C ALA A 236 -2.80 3.82 0.05
N GLY A 237 -1.71 4.12 0.77
CA GLY A 237 -0.37 3.68 0.37
C GLY A 237 -0.24 2.15 0.23
N HIS A 238 -1.09 1.39 0.94
CA HIS A 238 -1.23 -0.06 0.75
C HIS A 238 -1.81 -0.44 -0.61
N SER A 239 -2.73 0.35 -1.18
CA SER A 239 -3.29 0.17 -2.53
C SER A 239 -2.23 0.33 -3.62
N MET A 240 -1.40 1.36 -3.49
CA MET A 240 -0.27 1.63 -4.40
C MET A 240 0.77 0.51 -4.32
N ARG A 241 1.12 0.06 -3.10
CA ARG A 241 2.05 -1.06 -2.91
C ARG A 241 1.48 -2.39 -3.44
N ARG A 242 0.16 -2.60 -3.33
CA ARG A 242 -0.56 -3.76 -3.89
C ARG A 242 -0.49 -3.77 -5.41
N GLY A 243 -0.83 -2.65 -6.05
CA GLY A 243 -0.81 -2.50 -7.51
C GLY A 243 0.56 -2.72 -8.12
N CYS A 244 1.60 -2.07 -7.59
CA CYS A 244 2.98 -2.24 -8.05
C CYS A 244 3.45 -3.72 -7.96
N VAL A 245 3.23 -4.37 -6.80
CA VAL A 245 3.57 -5.79 -6.60
C VAL A 245 2.83 -6.71 -7.59
N ARG A 246 1.54 -6.45 -7.84
CA ARG A 246 0.72 -7.27 -8.74
C ARG A 246 1.05 -7.04 -10.21
N HIS A 247 1.37 -5.82 -10.61
CA HIS A 247 1.84 -5.52 -11.96
C HIS A 247 3.12 -6.30 -12.27
N LEU A 248 4.09 -6.33 -11.35
CA LEU A 248 5.30 -7.14 -11.48
C LEU A 248 4.98 -8.64 -11.57
N GLN A 249 4.11 -9.16 -10.70
CA GLN A 249 3.67 -10.57 -10.75
C GLN A 249 3.02 -10.93 -12.09
N ARG A 250 2.08 -10.11 -12.59
CA ARG A 250 1.37 -10.36 -13.85
C ARG A 250 2.25 -10.18 -15.09
N ARG A 251 3.39 -9.49 -14.97
CA ARG A 251 4.49 -9.47 -15.95
C ARG A 251 5.47 -10.64 -15.80
N GLY A 252 5.16 -11.65 -14.99
CA GLY A 252 6.02 -12.82 -14.78
C GLY A 252 7.31 -12.53 -14.01
N THR A 253 7.44 -11.37 -13.35
CA THR A 253 8.67 -11.03 -12.62
C THR A 253 8.91 -12.05 -11.48
N PRO A 254 10.07 -12.74 -11.44
CA PRO A 254 10.32 -13.78 -10.45
C PRO A 254 10.17 -13.25 -9.01
N ARG A 255 9.52 -14.05 -8.14
CA ARG A 255 9.18 -13.62 -6.77
C ARG A 255 10.37 -13.07 -5.99
N HIS A 256 11.57 -13.65 -6.14
CA HIS A 256 12.76 -13.20 -5.42
C HIS A 256 13.21 -11.79 -5.85
N ILE A 257 13.04 -11.43 -7.14
CA ILE A 257 13.27 -10.08 -7.66
C ILE A 257 12.24 -9.10 -7.10
N ILE A 258 10.96 -9.50 -7.00
CA ILE A 258 9.93 -8.69 -6.34
C ILE A 258 10.25 -8.51 -4.84
N GLU A 259 10.71 -9.56 -4.14
CA GLU A 259 11.11 -9.48 -2.74
C GLU A 259 12.29 -8.52 -2.55
N GLN A 260 13.33 -8.60 -3.39
CA GLN A 260 14.48 -7.70 -3.38
C GLN A 260 14.08 -6.24 -3.68
N GLN A 261 13.50 -5.97 -4.86
CA GLN A 261 13.16 -4.63 -5.34
C GLN A 261 12.12 -3.93 -4.46
N CYS A 262 11.08 -4.65 -4.00
CA CYS A 262 10.08 -4.09 -3.08
C CYS A 262 10.49 -4.17 -1.59
N ARG A 263 11.74 -4.55 -1.30
CA ARG A 263 12.37 -4.60 0.03
C ARG A 263 11.56 -5.38 1.06
N TYR A 264 11.22 -6.61 0.71
CA TYR A 264 10.69 -7.63 1.60
C TYR A 264 11.78 -8.67 1.90
N ARG A 265 11.73 -9.28 3.10
CA ARG A 265 12.54 -10.48 3.36
C ARG A 265 12.10 -11.64 2.44
N PRO A 266 12.99 -12.58 2.09
CA PRO A 266 12.62 -13.81 1.40
C PRO A 266 11.44 -14.52 2.07
N GLY A 267 10.51 -15.05 1.27
CA GLY A 267 9.32 -15.76 1.77
C GLY A 267 8.35 -14.88 2.58
N SER A 268 8.31 -13.56 2.33
CA SER A 268 7.54 -12.61 3.14
C SER A 268 6.02 -12.90 3.13
N ARG A 269 5.48 -13.26 4.31
CA ARG A 269 4.03 -13.32 4.56
C ARG A 269 3.32 -11.98 4.31
N ALA A 270 4.03 -10.86 4.43
CA ALA A 270 3.47 -9.54 4.12
C ALA A 270 3.39 -9.30 2.61
N LEU A 271 4.36 -9.78 1.82
CA LEU A 271 4.28 -9.73 0.35
C LEU A 271 3.13 -10.63 -0.15
N ALA A 272 3.00 -11.83 0.42
CA ALA A 272 1.97 -12.80 0.04
C ALA A 272 0.52 -12.29 0.24
N ARG A 273 0.28 -11.24 1.04
CA ARG A 273 -1.03 -10.57 1.16
C ARG A 273 -1.32 -9.57 0.03
N TYR A 274 -0.30 -9.13 -0.71
CA TYR A 274 -0.46 -8.21 -1.85
C TYR A 274 -0.53 -8.90 -3.20
N LEU A 275 0.18 -10.02 -3.38
CA LEU A 275 0.15 -10.82 -4.62
C LEU A 275 -1.29 -11.29 -4.95
N ASP A 276 -1.51 -11.72 -6.19
CA ASP A 276 -2.65 -12.57 -6.54
C ASP A 276 -2.41 -13.99 -6.01
N PRO A 277 -3.43 -14.63 -5.38
CA PRO A 277 -3.27 -15.89 -4.67
C PRO A 277 -3.29 -17.13 -5.58
N GLY A 278 -3.72 -16.98 -6.83
CA GLY A 278 -3.71 -18.05 -7.83
C GLY A 278 -2.35 -18.14 -8.54
N VAL A 279 -1.94 -19.37 -8.84
CA VAL A 279 -0.90 -19.65 -9.82
C VAL A 279 -1.53 -19.53 -11.22
N PRO A 280 -0.97 -18.77 -12.18
CA PRO A 280 -1.46 -18.74 -13.55
C PRO A 280 -1.49 -20.15 -14.15
N TRP A 281 -2.43 -20.43 -15.07
CA TRP A 281 -2.55 -21.78 -15.63
C TRP A 281 -1.27 -22.24 -16.34
N ALA A 282 -0.55 -21.36 -17.04
CA ALA A 282 0.73 -21.68 -17.67
C ALA A 282 1.82 -22.09 -16.65
N ASP A 283 1.80 -21.52 -15.44
CA ASP A 283 2.76 -21.80 -14.36
C ASP A 283 2.32 -22.97 -13.46
N ASN A 284 1.16 -23.59 -13.74
CA ASN A 284 0.65 -24.68 -12.92
C ASN A 284 1.51 -25.95 -13.15
N PRO A 285 2.16 -26.50 -12.10
CA PRO A 285 3.09 -27.63 -12.24
C PRO A 285 2.44 -28.92 -12.76
N THR A 286 1.10 -29.00 -12.85
CA THR A 286 0.40 -30.15 -13.46
C THR A 286 0.08 -29.97 -14.95
N MET A 287 0.34 -28.81 -15.57
CA MET A 287 0.14 -28.62 -17.02
C MET A 287 0.95 -29.61 -17.87
N PRO A 288 2.25 -29.89 -17.59
CA PRO A 288 3.01 -30.90 -18.33
C PRO A 288 2.56 -32.35 -18.08
N LEU A 289 1.62 -32.58 -17.15
CA LEU A 289 1.06 -33.89 -16.84
C LEU A 289 -0.26 -34.16 -17.59
N ARG A 290 -0.73 -33.20 -18.41
CA ARG A 290 -1.84 -33.43 -19.34
C ARG A 290 -1.39 -34.39 -20.46
N ARG A 291 -2.06 -35.53 -20.53
CA ARG A 291 -2.09 -36.43 -21.69
C ARG A 291 -3.25 -36.06 -22.59
#